data_AF-A0A6H9RYN6-F1
#
_entry.id   AF-A0A6H9RYN6-F1
#
_cell.length_a   1.000
_cell.length_b   1.000
_cell.length_c   1.000
_cell.angle_alpha   90.00
_cell.angle_beta   90.00
_cell.angle_gamma   90.00
#
_symmetry.space_group_name_H-M   'P 1'
#
loop_
_entity.id
_entity.type
_entity.pdbx_description
1 polymer ?
#
loop_
_entity_poly.entity_id
_entity_poly.type
_entity_poly.pdbx_seq_one_letter_code
_entity_poly.pdbx_strand_id
1 'polypeptide(L)'
;MKRLSDIYPQSTPSLSTHISETEQEGVPQIVMFSPIKGLPSVNWYVGLSIDKSKAYKALGDFRASAILAMVIAVVITLLLLGVLIRVLMQPLRLMGKAMRDIAQGEGDLTRRLSVHSKDEFGELAGDFNLFVERIQHSIREVSFATEQVNEVTKRVMQTSSSSMDNSDNQA
;
A
#
# COMPACT_ATOMS: atom_id res chain seq x y z
N MET A 1 -32.48 -54.89 -29.23
CA MET A 1 -32.34 -54.06 -28.02
C MET A 1 -31.14 -53.15 -28.22
N LYS A 2 -31.26 -51.85 -27.92
CA LYS A 2 -30.11 -50.92 -27.93
C LYS A 2 -29.21 -51.21 -26.73
N ARG A 3 -27.89 -51.21 -26.93
CA ARG A 3 -26.90 -51.32 -25.86
C ARG A 3 -26.69 -49.94 -25.21
N LEU A 4 -26.17 -49.93 -23.98
CA LEU A 4 -25.87 -48.68 -23.27
C LEU A 4 -24.81 -47.85 -24.01
N SER A 5 -23.90 -48.51 -24.73
CA SER A 5 -22.94 -47.90 -25.66
C SER A 5 -23.56 -47.19 -26.85
N ASP A 6 -24.80 -47.56 -27.24
CA ASP A 6 -25.50 -46.93 -28.37
C ASP A 6 -26.17 -45.61 -27.95
N ILE A 7 -26.35 -45.40 -26.64
CA ILE A 7 -26.97 -44.21 -26.04
C ILE A 7 -25.88 -43.26 -25.50
N TYR A 8 -24.81 -43.83 -24.92
CA TYR A 8 -23.66 -43.11 -24.39
C TYR A 8 -22.37 -43.59 -25.08
N PRO A 9 -22.11 -43.10 -26.31
CA PRO A 9 -20.95 -43.53 -27.09
C PRO A 9 -19.62 -43.02 -26.52
N GLN A 10 -19.66 -41.91 -25.79
CA GLN A 10 -18.53 -41.29 -25.10
C GLN A 10 -18.62 -41.60 -23.61
N SER A 11 -17.60 -42.25 -23.04
CA SER A 11 -17.56 -42.61 -21.62
C SER A 11 -18.81 -43.37 -21.16
N THR A 12 -19.06 -44.54 -21.76
CA THR A 12 -20.23 -45.37 -21.45
C THR A 12 -20.28 -45.71 -19.96
N PRO A 13 -21.36 -45.37 -19.25
CA PRO A 13 -21.45 -45.60 -17.82
C PRO A 13 -21.61 -47.09 -17.49
N SER A 14 -21.14 -47.51 -16.32
CA SER A 14 -21.40 -48.85 -15.81
C SER A 14 -22.81 -48.91 -15.19
N LEU A 15 -23.47 -50.07 -15.26
CA LEU A 15 -24.72 -50.33 -14.54
C LEU A 15 -24.43 -50.54 -13.04
N SER A 16 -24.01 -49.47 -12.38
CA SER A 16 -23.68 -49.45 -10.96
C SER A 16 -24.33 -48.28 -10.25
N THR A 17 -24.45 -48.41 -8.94
CA THR A 17 -24.93 -47.34 -8.04
C THR A 17 -23.89 -46.22 -7.85
N HIS A 18 -22.73 -46.32 -8.51
CA HIS A 18 -21.74 -45.25 -8.50
C HIS A 18 -22.11 -44.20 -9.54
N ILE A 19 -21.87 -42.94 -9.18
CA ILE A 19 -21.98 -41.83 -10.11
C ILE A 19 -20.92 -42.02 -11.20
N SER A 20 -21.36 -42.04 -12.44
CA SER A 20 -20.48 -42.01 -13.62
C SER A 20 -20.73 -40.70 -14.37
N GLU A 21 -19.66 -40.07 -14.85
CA GLU A 21 -19.78 -38.95 -15.78
C GLU A 21 -19.76 -39.49 -17.21
N THR A 22 -20.71 -39.07 -18.01
CA THR A 22 -20.85 -39.47 -19.40
C THR A 22 -21.24 -38.27 -20.26
N GLU A 23 -21.23 -38.45 -21.56
CA GLU A 23 -21.65 -37.41 -22.50
C GLU A 23 -22.74 -37.95 -23.40
N GLN A 24 -23.84 -37.20 -23.47
CA GLN A 24 -24.97 -37.51 -24.33
C GLN A 24 -25.25 -36.30 -25.20
N GLU A 25 -25.18 -36.47 -26.53
CA GLU A 25 -25.43 -35.39 -27.51
C GLU A 25 -24.59 -34.12 -27.27
N GLY A 26 -23.33 -34.26 -26.83
CA GLY A 26 -22.44 -33.12 -26.57
C GLY A 26 -22.57 -32.51 -25.18
N VAL A 27 -23.52 -32.98 -24.36
CA VAL A 27 -23.77 -32.43 -23.02
C VAL A 27 -23.19 -33.37 -21.96
N PRO A 28 -22.30 -32.89 -21.08
CA PRO A 28 -21.82 -33.68 -19.96
C PRO A 28 -22.96 -33.95 -18.98
N GLN A 29 -23.19 -35.23 -18.70
CA GLN A 29 -24.23 -35.71 -17.82
C GLN A 29 -23.64 -36.55 -16.68
N ILE A 30 -24.29 -36.44 -15.53
CA ILE A 30 -24.02 -37.24 -14.36
C ILE A 30 -25.08 -38.34 -14.35
N VAL A 31 -24.66 -39.60 -14.44
CA VAL A 31 -25.56 -40.75 -14.52
C VAL A 31 -25.30 -41.75 -13.39
N MET A 32 -26.37 -42.37 -12.90
CA MET A 32 -26.32 -43.42 -11.89
C MET A 32 -27.41 -44.45 -12.16
N PHE A 33 -27.12 -45.74 -11.94
CA PHE A 33 -28.07 -46.83 -12.14
C PHE A 33 -28.34 -47.56 -10.83
N SER A 34 -29.61 -47.64 -10.42
CA SER A 34 -30.02 -48.38 -9.22
C SER A 34 -30.81 -49.63 -9.60
N PRO A 35 -30.44 -50.83 -9.11
CA PRO A 35 -31.17 -52.05 -9.44
C PRO A 35 -32.53 -52.11 -8.72
N ILE A 36 -33.57 -52.54 -9.42
CA ILE A 36 -34.88 -52.85 -8.83
C ILE A 36 -34.88 -54.29 -8.35
N LYS A 37 -35.01 -54.50 -7.04
CA LYS A 37 -35.12 -55.83 -6.43
C LYS A 37 -36.57 -56.31 -6.44
N GLY A 38 -36.79 -57.63 -6.57
CA GLY A 38 -38.10 -58.26 -6.36
C GLY A 38 -38.89 -58.61 -7.62
N LEU A 39 -38.31 -58.47 -8.83
CA LEU A 39 -38.94 -58.91 -10.07
C LEU A 39 -38.48 -60.34 -10.44
N PRO A 40 -39.40 -61.31 -10.60
CA PRO A 40 -39.02 -62.65 -11.04
C PRO A 40 -38.57 -62.61 -12.51
N SER A 41 -37.41 -63.21 -12.77
CA SER A 41 -36.84 -63.48 -14.10
C SER A 41 -36.25 -62.30 -14.90
N VAL A 42 -36.16 -61.07 -14.34
CA VAL A 42 -35.56 -59.92 -15.04
C VAL A 42 -34.74 -59.00 -14.12
N ASN A 43 -33.55 -58.59 -14.58
CA ASN A 43 -32.68 -57.62 -13.89
C ASN A 43 -32.94 -56.21 -14.40
N TRP A 44 -33.81 -55.46 -13.71
CA TRP A 44 -34.14 -54.08 -14.06
C TRP A 44 -33.27 -53.08 -13.31
N TYR A 45 -32.91 -51.99 -13.99
CA TYR A 45 -32.18 -50.86 -13.43
C TYR A 45 -32.94 -49.57 -13.74
N VAL A 46 -33.03 -48.68 -12.76
CA VAL A 46 -33.47 -47.30 -12.95
C VAL A 46 -32.23 -46.44 -13.14
N GLY A 47 -32.11 -45.83 -14.32
CA GLY A 47 -31.08 -44.84 -14.60
C GLY A 47 -31.58 -43.44 -14.30
N LEU A 48 -30.81 -42.67 -13.54
CA LEU A 48 -30.99 -41.22 -13.39
C LEU A 48 -29.91 -40.53 -14.21
N SER A 49 -30.29 -39.53 -15.01
CA SER A 49 -29.36 -38.67 -15.74
C SER A 49 -29.64 -37.22 -15.41
N ILE A 50 -28.59 -36.49 -15.03
CA ILE A 50 -28.66 -35.06 -14.70
C ILE A 50 -27.65 -34.30 -15.56
N ASP A 51 -28.15 -33.29 -16.26
CA ASP A 51 -27.33 -32.35 -17.03
C ASP A 51 -26.43 -31.53 -16.08
N LYS A 52 -25.12 -31.68 -16.24
CA LYS A 52 -24.10 -31.03 -15.41
C LYS A 52 -24.17 -29.50 -15.52
N SER A 53 -24.53 -28.97 -16.68
CA SER A 53 -24.66 -27.53 -16.92
C SER A 53 -25.82 -26.94 -16.12
N LYS A 54 -26.95 -27.65 -16.04
CA LYS A 54 -28.11 -27.23 -15.25
C LYS A 54 -27.88 -27.42 -13.76
N ALA A 55 -27.30 -28.56 -13.36
CA ALA A 55 -26.98 -28.86 -11.97
C ALA A 55 -26.02 -27.84 -11.36
N TYR A 56 -25.03 -27.37 -12.13
CA TYR A 56 -24.04 -26.40 -11.64
C TYR A 56 -24.28 -24.94 -12.07
N LYS A 57 -25.39 -24.63 -12.74
CA LYS A 57 -25.67 -23.26 -13.21
C LYS A 57 -25.59 -22.23 -12.08
N ALA A 58 -26.17 -22.55 -10.92
CA ALA A 58 -26.12 -21.70 -9.73
C ALA A 58 -24.69 -21.47 -9.21
N LEU A 59 -23.77 -22.43 -9.39
CA LEU A 59 -22.35 -22.24 -9.04
C LEU A 59 -21.63 -21.33 -10.03
N GLY A 60 -22.04 -21.31 -11.31
CA GLY A 60 -21.48 -20.43 -12.33
C GLY A 60 -21.72 -18.95 -12.00
N ASP A 61 -22.99 -18.59 -11.74
CA ASP A 61 -23.38 -17.22 -11.38
C ASP A 61 -22.72 -16.78 -10.07
N PHE A 62 -22.66 -17.68 -9.08
CA PHE A 62 -21.94 -17.43 -7.84
C PHE A 62 -20.45 -17.15 -8.09
N ARG A 63 -19.77 -17.96 -8.92
CA ARG A 63 -18.35 -17.75 -9.27
C ARG A 63 -18.12 -16.38 -9.91
N ALA A 64 -18.96 -15.98 -10.86
CA ALA A 64 -18.83 -14.68 -11.52
C ALA A 64 -18.98 -13.52 -10.52
N SER A 65 -20.00 -13.59 -9.65
CA SER A 65 -20.21 -12.59 -8.59
C SER A 65 -19.06 -12.55 -7.58
N ALA A 66 -18.51 -13.71 -7.21
CA ALA A 66 -17.38 -13.82 -6.29
C ALA A 66 -16.10 -13.23 -6.88
N ILE A 67 -15.82 -13.48 -8.16
CA ILE A 67 -14.69 -12.88 -8.88
C ILE A 67 -14.84 -11.36 -8.94
N LEU A 68 -16.04 -10.86 -9.28
CA LEU A 68 -16.31 -9.42 -9.32
C LEU A 68 -16.10 -8.77 -7.95
N ALA A 69 -16.65 -9.37 -6.89
CA ALA A 69 -16.47 -8.90 -5.52
C ALA A 69 -14.99 -8.89 -5.10
N MET A 70 -14.23 -9.92 -5.46
CA MET A 70 -12.79 -10.00 -5.20
C MET A 70 -12.02 -8.88 -5.91
N VAL A 71 -12.30 -8.63 -7.19
CA VAL A 71 -11.65 -7.55 -7.96
C VAL A 71 -11.94 -6.19 -7.32
N ILE A 72 -13.19 -5.94 -6.94
CA ILE A 72 -13.58 -4.69 -6.26
C ILE A 72 -12.83 -4.55 -4.92
N ALA A 73 -12.78 -5.61 -4.12
CA ALA A 73 -12.07 -5.59 -2.84
C ALA A 73 -10.57 -5.30 -3.01
N VAL A 74 -9.92 -5.90 -4.01
CA VAL A 74 -8.51 -5.63 -4.33
C VAL A 74 -8.30 -4.18 -4.73
N VAL A 75 -9.13 -3.64 -5.63
CA VAL A 75 -9.02 -2.23 -6.08
C VAL A 75 -9.19 -1.27 -4.91
N ILE A 76 -10.19 -1.49 -4.05
CA ILE A 76 -10.42 -0.66 -2.86
C ILE A 76 -9.22 -0.74 -1.92
N THR A 77 -8.68 -1.95 -1.68
CA THR A 77 -7.52 -2.16 -0.81
C THR A 77 -6.29 -1.41 -1.33
N LEU A 78 -6.02 -1.49 -2.63
CA LEU A 78 -4.91 -0.77 -3.27
C LEU A 78 -5.08 0.75 -3.17
N LEU A 79 -6.29 1.26 -3.37
CA LEU A 79 -6.59 2.69 -3.23
C LEU A 79 -6.37 3.16 -1.79
N LEU A 80 -6.92 2.44 -0.80
CA LEU A 80 -6.75 2.76 0.62
C LEU A 80 -5.29 2.71 1.03
N LEU A 81 -4.54 1.69 0.60
CA LEU A 81 -3.11 1.58 0.88
C LEU A 81 -2.32 2.73 0.25
N GLY A 82 -2.66 3.12 -0.99
CA GLY A 82 -2.03 4.26 -1.66
C GLY A 82 -2.27 5.59 -0.92
N VAL A 83 -3.49 5.82 -0.44
CA VAL A 83 -3.81 7.00 0.40
C VAL A 83 -3.03 6.94 1.71
N LEU A 84 -3.03 5.80 2.39
CA LEU A 84 -2.34 5.62 3.66
C LEU A 84 -0.84 5.91 3.54
N ILE A 85 -0.16 5.33 2.54
CA ILE A 85 1.26 5.58 2.28
C ILE A 85 1.50 7.07 2.03
N ARG A 86 0.63 7.72 1.26
CA ARG A 86 0.78 9.16 0.95
C ARG A 86 0.70 10.03 2.19
N VAL A 87 -0.23 9.71 3.10
CA VAL A 87 -0.40 10.41 4.38
C VAL A 87 0.81 10.19 5.29
N LEU A 88 1.23 8.93 5.47
CA LEU A 88 2.35 8.58 6.34
C LEU A 88 3.70 9.12 5.84
N MET A 89 3.91 9.19 4.52
CA MET A 89 5.17 9.68 3.93
C MET A 89 5.25 11.19 3.79
N GLN A 90 4.16 11.93 3.99
CA GLN A 90 4.14 13.38 3.81
C GLN A 90 5.11 14.12 4.78
N PRO A 91 5.14 13.83 6.09
CA PRO A 91 6.08 14.48 7.01
C PRO A 91 7.55 14.23 6.64
N LEU A 92 7.87 12.99 6.23
CA LEU A 92 9.23 12.62 5.81
C LEU A 92 9.71 13.43 4.60
N ARG A 93 8.81 13.64 3.62
CA ARG A 93 9.11 14.46 2.44
C ARG A 93 9.31 15.93 2.79
N LEU A 94 8.50 16.46 3.72
CA LEU A 94 8.64 17.84 4.21
C LEU A 94 9.96 18.03 4.96
N MET A 95 10.31 17.10 5.85
CA MET A 95 11.59 17.12 6.57
C MET A 95 12.78 17.04 5.61
N GLY A 96 12.75 16.10 4.67
CA GLY A 96 13.82 15.95 3.67
C GLY A 96 13.95 17.17 2.76
N LYS A 97 12.85 17.86 2.44
CA LYS A 97 12.91 19.15 1.73
C LYS A 97 13.55 20.23 2.60
N ALA A 98 13.07 20.40 3.83
CA ALA A 98 13.60 21.41 4.74
C ALA A 98 15.10 21.22 5.02
N MET A 99 15.56 19.97 5.22
CA MET A 99 16.99 19.69 5.36
C MET A 99 17.80 20.06 4.12
N ARG A 100 17.29 19.79 2.90
CA ARG A 100 17.98 20.20 1.67
C ARG A 100 18.06 21.71 1.55
N ASP A 101 16.97 22.41 1.86
CA ASP A 101 16.92 23.87 1.80
C ASP A 101 17.94 24.48 2.78
N ILE A 102 18.03 23.95 4.02
CA ILE A 102 19.03 24.34 5.02
C ILE A 102 20.45 24.06 4.53
N ALA A 103 20.72 22.87 3.99
CA ALA A 103 22.04 22.48 3.52
C ALA A 103 22.53 23.33 2.33
N GLN A 104 21.62 23.87 1.53
CA GLN A 104 21.92 24.76 0.41
C GLN A 104 22.11 26.23 0.83
N GLY A 105 21.89 26.57 2.10
CA GLY A 105 22.02 27.93 2.61
C GLY A 105 20.81 28.83 2.34
N GLU A 106 19.76 28.33 1.68
CA GLU A 106 18.51 29.04 1.41
C GLU A 106 17.39 28.69 2.41
N GLY A 107 17.70 27.91 3.45
CA GLY A 107 16.72 27.38 4.38
C GLY A 107 16.11 28.46 5.26
N ASP A 108 14.80 28.69 5.10
CA ASP A 108 13.99 29.43 6.06
C ASP A 108 13.91 28.65 7.39
N LEU A 109 14.87 28.94 8.29
CA LEU A 109 14.94 28.34 9.62
C LEU A 109 13.76 28.73 10.51
N THR A 110 12.86 29.62 10.11
CA THR A 110 11.64 29.94 10.89
C THR A 110 10.55 28.89 10.73
N ARG A 111 10.64 28.04 9.69
CA ARG A 111 9.69 26.94 9.50
C ARG A 111 9.89 25.86 10.55
N ARG A 112 8.77 25.27 10.98
CA ARG A 112 8.72 24.12 11.88
C ARG A 112 7.84 23.05 11.26
N LEU A 113 8.22 21.79 11.48
CA LEU A 113 7.37 20.65 11.12
C LEU A 113 6.24 20.55 12.15
N SER A 114 5.03 20.33 11.64
CA SER A 114 3.86 20.15 12.49
C SER A 114 3.84 18.76 13.11
N VAL A 115 3.87 18.69 14.44
CA VAL A 115 3.83 17.43 15.20
C VAL A 115 2.37 17.05 15.48
N HIS A 116 1.75 16.31 14.56
CA HIS A 116 0.34 15.87 14.70
C HIS A 116 0.20 14.43 15.21
N SER A 117 1.28 13.64 15.14
CA SER A 117 1.25 12.22 15.53
C SER A 117 2.04 11.99 16.81
N LYS A 118 1.64 10.96 17.56
CA LYS A 118 2.35 10.46 18.76
C LYS A 118 3.12 9.17 18.46
N ASP A 119 3.49 8.99 17.19
CA ASP A 119 4.28 7.88 16.68
C ASP A 119 5.73 8.32 16.44
N GLU A 120 6.52 7.43 15.83
CA GLU A 120 7.92 7.64 15.50
C GLU A 120 8.13 8.83 14.54
N PHE A 121 7.13 9.17 13.71
CA PHE A 121 7.20 10.33 12.83
C PHE A 121 6.95 11.64 13.57
N GLY A 122 6.11 11.61 14.61
CA GLY A 122 5.93 12.73 15.53
C GLY A 122 7.19 13.05 16.32
N GLU A 123 7.85 12.02 16.85
CA GLU A 123 9.13 12.14 17.57
C GLU A 123 10.22 12.73 16.66
N LEU A 124 10.38 12.17 15.45
CA LEU A 124 11.33 12.66 14.46
C LEU A 124 11.10 14.12 14.05
N ALA A 125 9.83 14.53 13.92
CA ALA A 125 9.48 15.93 13.65
C ALA A 125 9.84 16.86 14.82
N GLY A 126 9.69 16.38 16.06
CA GLY A 126 10.12 17.08 17.27
C GLY A 126 11.63 17.28 17.29
N ASP A 127 12.40 16.21 17.05
CA ASP A 127 13.86 16.25 17.01
C ASP A 127 14.38 17.18 15.91
N PHE A 128 13.75 17.15 14.73
CA PHE A 128 14.07 18.09 13.66
C PHE A 128 13.85 19.54 14.07
N ASN A 129 12.73 19.85 14.72
CA ASN A 129 12.45 21.21 15.19
C ASN A 129 13.47 21.69 16.23
N LEU A 130 13.87 20.83 17.16
CA LEU A 130 14.92 21.12 18.13
C LEU A 130 16.28 21.36 17.45
N PHE A 131 16.62 20.55 16.46
CA PHE A 131 17.82 20.74 15.65
C PHE A 131 17.84 22.11 14.96
N VAL A 132 16.74 22.50 14.31
CA VAL A 132 16.62 23.82 13.66
C VAL A 132 16.73 24.96 14.67
N GLU A 133 16.12 24.82 15.86
CA GLU A 133 16.23 25.80 16.94
C GLU A 133 17.70 26.00 17.39
N ARG A 134 18.45 24.91 17.53
CA ARG A 134 19.87 24.96 17.88
C ARG A 134 20.69 25.69 16.82
N ILE A 135 20.43 25.44 15.53
CA ILE A 135 21.08 26.17 14.44
C ILE A 135 20.79 27.67 14.53
N GLN A 136 19.52 28.05 14.72
CA GLN A 136 19.16 29.47 14.84
C GLN A 136 19.86 30.15 16.02
N HIS A 137 19.96 29.45 17.15
CA HIS A 137 20.68 29.96 18.32
C HIS A 137 22.15 30.20 18.01
N SER A 138 22.84 29.22 17.42
CA SER A 138 24.25 29.36 17.05
C SER A 138 24.49 30.49 16.04
N ILE A 139 23.61 30.68 15.06
CA ILE A 139 23.72 31.80 14.10
C ILE A 139 23.58 33.14 14.82
N ARG A 140 22.64 33.26 15.77
CA ARG A 140 22.47 34.49 16.57
C ARG A 140 23.70 34.78 17.43
N GLU A 141 24.28 33.77 18.06
CA GLU A 141 25.52 33.92 18.83
C GLU A 141 26.69 34.40 17.96
N VAL A 142 26.85 33.82 16.77
CA VAL A 142 27.88 34.26 15.80
C VAL A 142 27.65 35.69 15.34
N SER A 143 26.40 36.08 15.08
CA SER A 143 26.05 37.46 14.72
C SER A 143 26.39 38.44 15.85
N PHE A 144 26.04 38.09 17.10
CA PHE A 144 26.33 38.90 18.27
C PHE A 144 27.84 39.02 18.52
N ALA A 145 28.60 37.94 18.36
CA ALA A 145 30.06 37.97 18.46
C ALA A 145 30.68 38.88 17.38
N THR A 146 30.15 38.82 16.15
CA THR A 146 30.61 39.66 15.04
C THR A 146 30.35 41.15 15.31
N GLU A 147 29.19 41.49 15.87
CA GLU A 147 28.86 42.86 16.25
C GLU A 147 29.80 43.40 17.34
N GLN A 148 30.10 42.58 18.35
CA GLN A 148 31.09 42.95 19.39
C GLN A 148 32.49 43.19 18.80
N VAL A 149 32.94 42.33 17.88
CA VAL A 149 34.23 42.51 17.18
C VAL A 149 34.24 43.82 16.38
N ASN A 150 33.15 44.15 15.69
CA ASN A 150 33.03 45.41 14.96
C ASN A 150 33.11 46.62 15.92
N GLU A 151 32.42 46.57 17.06
CA GLU A 151 32.47 47.64 18.07
C GLU A 151 33.84 47.82 18.71
N VAL A 152 34.58 46.72 18.95
CA VAL A 152 35.98 46.78 19.41
C VAL A 152 36.85 47.42 18.32
N THR A 153 36.68 47.02 17.06
CA THR A 153 37.45 47.56 15.93
C THR A 153 37.23 49.07 15.78
N LYS A 154 35.98 49.55 15.89
CA LYS A 154 35.67 50.99 15.89
C LYS A 154 36.37 51.74 17.02
N ARG A 155 36.36 51.19 18.25
CA ARG A 155 37.05 51.78 19.40
C ARG A 155 38.56 51.85 19.19
N VAL A 156 39.16 50.80 18.61
CA VAL A 156 40.60 50.79 18.28
C VAL A 156 40.90 51.89 17.26
N MET A 157 40.14 52.00 16.17
CA MET A 157 40.34 53.05 15.16
C MET A 157 40.22 54.46 15.74
N GLN A 158 39.20 54.70 16.58
CA GLN A 158 39.01 55.99 17.24
C GLN A 158 40.19 56.35 18.16
N THR A 159 40.70 55.35 18.89
CA THR A 159 41.87 55.53 19.78
C THR A 159 43.12 55.82 18.96
N SER A 160 43.37 55.05 17.89
CA SER A 160 44.50 55.27 16.98
C SER A 160 44.47 56.65 16.33
N SER A 161 43.30 57.11 15.88
CA SER A 161 43.13 58.48 15.33
C SER A 161 43.45 59.55 16.37
N SER A 162 42.92 59.41 17.58
CA SER A 162 43.17 60.37 18.67
C SER A 162 44.64 60.41 19.07
N SER A 163 45.32 59.27 19.05
CA SER A 163 46.78 59.20 19.29
C SER A 163 47.58 59.90 18.20
N MET A 164 47.21 59.75 16.92
CA MET A 164 47.86 60.46 15.81
C MET A 164 47.69 61.98 15.94
N ASP A 165 46.46 62.46 16.21
CA ASP A 165 46.19 63.88 16.43
C ASP A 165 46.98 64.46 17.61
N ASN A 166 47.14 63.68 18.69
CA ASN A 166 47.93 64.10 19.85
C ASN A 166 49.44 64.12 19.55
N SER A 167 49.95 63.17 18.76
CA SER A 167 51.35 63.16 18.33
C SER A 167 51.69 64.35 17.42
N ASP A 168 50.79 64.73 16.52
CA ASP A 168 50.97 65.89 15.64
C ASP A 168 50.97 67.22 16.42
N ASN A 169 50.22 67.30 17.54
CA ASN A 169 50.22 68.48 18.42
C ASN A 169 51.44 68.56 19.37
N GLN A 170 52.26 67.50 19.47
CA GLN A 170 53.43 67.45 20.35
C GLN A 170 54.78 67.64 19.62
N ALA A 171 54.76 67.84 18.30
CA ALA A 171 55.93 68.14 17.46
C ALA A 171 56.02 69.63 17.13
#